data_AF-A0A2N1QJJ2-F1
#
_entry.id   AF-A0A2N1QJJ2-F1
#
_cell.length_a   1.000
_cell.length_b   1.000
_cell.length_c   1.000
_cell.angle_alpha   90.00
_cell.angle_beta   90.00
_cell.angle_gamma   90.00
#
_symmetry.space_group_name_H-M   'P 1'
#
loop_
_entity.id
_entity.type
_entity.pdbx_description
1 polymer ?
#
loop_
_entity_poly.entity_id
_entity_poly.type
_entity_poly.pdbx_seq_one_letter_code
_entity_poly.pdbx_strand_id
1 'polypeptide(L)'
;MNKPKFGYGWLVKWILAAILLAGGILMKLYEIEVVYATTGIAIVLFSLLRVVPLLKTLKKEVLRTINLIEIIFDTIMGGVMIYVVFSGKSNDAFWIGIYGYLLAVFFYARGIIYMLSLYYFQEKSEPLKFWFHIICLTLGPVIFVLSVMGEDIISTLGWIVLFISVGGGAYLGYDGYGGYKLYRESSKSLNERKREQKQPTPEKELPKPIQEEPEEKQPYAS
;
A
#
# COMPACT_ATOMS: atom_id res chain seq x y z
N MET A 1 15.89 -24.66 3.71
CA MET A 1 14.91 -24.11 2.74
C MET A 1 15.63 -23.10 1.84
N ASN A 2 15.90 -23.44 0.59
CA ASN A 2 16.45 -22.49 -0.39
C ASN A 2 15.38 -21.44 -0.69
N LYS A 3 15.59 -20.20 -0.21
CA LYS A 3 14.80 -19.05 -0.66
C LYS A 3 14.95 -18.97 -2.19
N PRO A 4 13.87 -18.81 -2.97
CA PRO A 4 14.00 -18.57 -4.41
C PRO A 4 14.88 -17.33 -4.58
N LYS A 5 16.04 -17.50 -5.22
CA LYS A 5 17.09 -16.47 -5.28
C LYS A 5 16.65 -15.20 -6.03
N PHE A 6 15.54 -15.22 -6.77
CA PHE A 6 15.06 -14.10 -7.56
C PHE A 6 13.53 -14.08 -7.59
N GLY A 7 12.91 -12.99 -7.12
CA GLY A 7 11.46 -12.84 -7.03
C GLY A 7 10.96 -11.60 -7.77
N TYR A 8 9.70 -11.63 -8.18
CA TYR A 8 8.98 -10.51 -8.83
C TYR A 8 8.67 -9.34 -7.89
N GLY A 9 9.43 -9.16 -6.81
CA GLY A 9 9.22 -8.07 -5.85
C GLY A 9 9.35 -6.68 -6.49
N TRP A 10 10.17 -6.55 -7.54
CA TRP A 10 10.26 -5.32 -8.33
C TRP A 10 8.94 -4.97 -9.03
N LEU A 11 8.20 -5.97 -9.52
CA LEU A 11 6.94 -5.76 -10.21
C LEU A 11 5.86 -5.27 -9.24
N VAL A 12 5.82 -5.86 -8.04
CA VAL A 12 4.91 -5.41 -6.97
C VAL A 12 5.21 -3.95 -6.61
N LYS A 13 6.48 -3.58 -6.46
CA LYS A 13 6.88 -2.18 -6.17
C LYS A 13 6.44 -1.22 -7.28
N TRP A 14 6.57 -1.60 -8.55
CA TRP A 14 6.10 -0.77 -9.67
C TRP A 14 4.57 -0.65 -9.73
N ILE A 15 3.84 -1.73 -9.48
CA ILE A 15 2.37 -1.68 -9.39
C ILE A 15 1.94 -0.74 -8.25
N LEU A 16 2.57 -0.85 -7.08
CA LEU A 16 2.30 0.04 -5.94
C LEU A 16 2.65 1.49 -6.26
N ALA A 17 3.79 1.74 -6.93
CA ALA A 17 4.16 3.08 -7.37
C ALA A 17 3.11 3.67 -8.33
N ALA A 18 2.62 2.89 -9.30
CA ALA A 18 1.60 3.31 -10.23
C ALA A 18 0.26 3.61 -9.55
N ILE A 19 -0.19 2.76 -8.63
CA ILE A 19 -1.42 2.98 -7.84
C ILE A 19 -1.29 4.24 -6.99
N LEU A 20 -0.14 4.43 -6.34
CA LEU A 20 0.11 5.59 -5.49
C LEU A 20 0.10 6.89 -6.31
N LEU A 21 0.80 6.92 -7.45
CA LEU A 21 0.81 8.06 -8.35
C LEU A 21 -0.59 8.35 -8.93
N ALA A 22 -1.29 7.32 -9.41
CA ALA A 22 -2.64 7.46 -9.93
C ALA A 22 -3.59 8.00 -8.85
N GLY A 23 -3.51 7.50 -7.62
CA GLY A 23 -4.28 7.99 -6.48
C GLY A 23 -4.01 9.46 -6.17
N GLY A 24 -2.74 9.87 -6.13
CA GLY A 24 -2.35 11.26 -5.92
C GLY A 24 -2.83 12.20 -7.03
N ILE A 25 -2.72 11.78 -8.29
CA ILE A 25 -3.19 12.58 -9.45
C ILE A 25 -4.72 12.69 -9.44
N LEU A 26 -5.43 11.58 -9.22
CA LEU A 26 -6.90 11.58 -9.13
C LEU A 26 -7.40 12.47 -7.99
N MET A 27 -6.68 12.49 -6.86
CA MET A 27 -6.96 13.43 -5.76
C MET A 27 -6.84 14.89 -6.16
N LYS A 28 -6.08 15.25 -7.22
CA LYS A 28 -6.04 16.63 -7.70
C LYS A 28 -7.07 16.91 -8.80
N LEU A 29 -7.38 15.92 -9.63
CA LEU A 29 -8.37 16.07 -10.70
C LEU A 29 -9.81 16.09 -10.19
N TYR A 30 -10.10 15.36 -9.12
CA TYR A 30 -11.41 15.25 -8.48
C TYR A 30 -11.27 15.55 -6.99
N GLU A 31 -10.72 16.72 -6.68
CA GLU A 31 -10.24 17.04 -5.33
C GLU A 31 -11.36 16.97 -4.29
N ILE A 32 -12.54 17.49 -4.61
CA ILE A 32 -13.66 17.49 -3.68
C ILE A 32 -14.14 16.06 -3.46
N GLU A 33 -14.53 15.34 -4.52
CA GLU A 33 -15.10 14.00 -4.41
C GLU A 33 -14.11 13.01 -3.78
N VAL A 34 -12.86 13.01 -4.25
CA VAL A 34 -11.87 12.01 -3.83
C VAL A 34 -11.40 12.30 -2.41
N VAL A 35 -11.08 13.54 -2.04
CA VAL A 35 -10.65 13.86 -0.67
C VAL A 35 -11.77 13.55 0.32
N TYR A 36 -13.00 13.94 0.00
CA TYR A 36 -14.16 13.70 0.87
C TYR A 36 -14.46 12.20 1.03
N ALA A 37 -14.44 11.43 -0.07
CA ALA A 37 -14.65 9.98 -0.03
C ALA A 37 -13.52 9.25 0.69
N THR A 38 -12.26 9.54 0.36
CA THR A 38 -11.10 8.88 0.98
C THR A 38 -11.01 9.17 2.46
N THR A 39 -11.28 10.41 2.88
CA THR A 39 -11.34 10.79 4.30
C THR A 39 -12.45 10.02 5.03
N GLY A 40 -13.66 9.99 4.46
CA GLY A 40 -14.79 9.26 5.03
C GLY A 40 -14.51 7.76 5.17
N ILE A 41 -13.97 7.13 4.11
CA ILE A 41 -13.58 5.72 4.10
C ILE A 41 -12.50 5.45 5.16
N ALA A 42 -11.47 6.29 5.24
CA ALA A 42 -10.41 6.15 6.22
C ALA A 42 -10.97 6.21 7.65
N ILE A 43 -11.82 7.20 7.96
CA ILE A 43 -12.45 7.34 9.27
C ILE A 43 -13.27 6.10 9.62
N VAL A 44 -14.15 5.64 8.72
CA VAL A 44 -14.98 4.44 8.97
C VAL A 44 -14.11 3.22 9.21
N LEU A 45 -13.13 2.96 8.34
CA LEU A 45 -12.24 1.81 8.47
C LEU A 45 -11.45 1.84 9.78
N PHE A 46 -10.80 2.98 10.10
CA PHE A 46 -10.04 3.11 11.33
C PHE A 46 -10.91 3.04 12.59
N SER A 47 -12.17 3.45 12.52
CA SER A 47 -13.10 3.35 13.65
C SER A 47 -13.60 1.92 13.87
N LEU A 48 -14.00 1.23 12.81
CA LEU A 48 -14.47 -0.16 12.91
C LEU A 48 -13.37 -1.13 13.33
N LEU A 49 -12.16 -0.99 12.79
CA LEU A 49 -11.02 -1.85 13.16
C LEU A 49 -10.62 -1.70 14.64
N ARG A 50 -10.96 -0.59 15.29
CA ARG A 50 -10.68 -0.35 16.72
C ARG A 50 -11.67 -1.02 17.66
N VAL A 51 -12.88 -1.37 17.21
CA VAL A 51 -13.94 -1.92 18.08
C VAL A 51 -13.46 -3.16 18.82
N VAL A 52 -12.99 -4.18 18.09
CA VAL A 52 -12.62 -5.47 18.69
C VAL A 52 -11.44 -5.34 19.66
N PRO A 53 -10.31 -4.68 19.31
CA PRO A 53 -9.22 -4.47 20.25
C PRO A 53 -9.67 -3.74 21.51
N LEU A 54 -10.39 -2.62 21.40
CA LEU A 54 -10.78 -1.80 22.56
C LEU A 54 -11.70 -2.54 23.52
N LEU A 55 -12.69 -3.27 22.98
CA LEU A 55 -13.59 -4.07 23.82
C LEU A 55 -12.85 -5.18 24.58
N LYS A 56 -11.78 -5.73 24.00
CA LYS A 56 -10.98 -6.80 24.62
C LYS A 56 -9.92 -6.28 25.59
N THR A 57 -9.34 -5.11 25.35
CA THR A 57 -8.17 -4.63 26.11
C THR A 57 -8.51 -3.65 27.24
N LEU A 58 -9.62 -2.92 27.15
CA LEU A 58 -9.98 -1.91 28.14
C LEU A 58 -10.57 -2.56 29.40
N LYS A 59 -9.91 -2.35 30.54
CA LYS A 59 -10.32 -2.90 31.84
C LYS A 59 -11.48 -2.13 32.46
N LYS A 60 -11.54 -0.81 32.25
CA LYS A 60 -12.53 0.07 32.85
C LYS A 60 -13.74 0.22 31.94
N GLU A 61 -14.93 -0.08 32.47
CA GLU A 61 -16.18 -0.05 31.72
C GLU A 61 -16.53 1.35 31.22
N VAL A 62 -16.43 2.37 32.07
CA VAL A 62 -16.68 3.77 31.68
C VAL A 62 -15.82 4.17 30.48
N LEU A 63 -14.54 3.82 30.50
CA LEU A 63 -13.61 4.15 29.44
C LEU A 63 -13.95 3.40 28.13
N ARG A 64 -14.33 2.13 28.25
CA ARG A 64 -14.82 1.32 27.12
C ARG A 64 -16.06 1.93 26.50
N THR A 65 -16.99 2.43 27.31
CA THR A 65 -18.22 3.09 26.82
C THR A 65 -17.91 4.40 26.10
N ILE A 66 -17.06 5.27 26.66
CA ILE A 66 -16.68 6.53 26.01
C ILE A 66 -16.02 6.28 24.64
N ASN A 67 -15.09 5.32 24.57
CA ASN A 67 -14.43 4.96 23.30
C ASN A 67 -15.41 4.33 22.30
N LEU A 68 -16.36 3.52 22.77
CA LEU A 68 -17.38 2.95 21.89
C LEU A 68 -18.29 4.04 21.31
N ILE A 69 -18.66 5.02 22.13
CA ILE A 69 -19.45 6.18 21.68
C ILE A 69 -18.68 6.99 20.63
N GLU A 70 -17.39 7.29 20.85
CA GLU A 70 -16.54 7.95 19.85
C GLU A 70 -16.49 7.17 18.54
N ILE A 71 -16.26 5.86 18.60
CA ILE A 71 -16.27 5.03 17.39
C ILE A 71 -17.59 5.14 16.64
N ILE A 72 -18.73 5.14 17.33
CA ILE A 72 -20.05 5.28 16.70
C ILE A 72 -20.16 6.64 16.01
N PHE A 73 -19.80 7.74 16.69
CA PHE A 73 -19.82 9.08 16.11
C PHE A 73 -18.89 9.20 14.91
N ASP A 74 -17.65 8.71 15.02
CA ASP A 74 -16.68 8.70 13.93
C ASP A 74 -17.22 7.91 12.73
N THR A 75 -17.81 6.74 12.98
CA THR A 75 -18.36 5.88 11.92
C THR A 75 -19.53 6.56 11.22
N ILE A 76 -20.43 7.21 11.97
CA ILE A 76 -21.55 7.97 11.40
C ILE A 76 -21.01 9.13 10.57
N MET A 77 -20.07 9.90 11.10
CA MET A 77 -19.49 11.05 10.41
C MET A 77 -18.76 10.61 9.13
N GLY A 78 -17.92 9.58 9.18
CA GLY A 78 -17.28 9.04 7.98
C GLY A 78 -18.30 8.46 6.99
N GLY A 79 -19.38 7.85 7.48
CA GLY A 79 -20.50 7.39 6.67
C GLY A 79 -21.26 8.53 5.98
N VAL A 80 -21.51 9.64 6.68
CA VAL A 80 -22.05 10.88 6.09
C VAL A 80 -21.11 11.39 5.01
N MET A 81 -19.80 11.35 5.25
CA MET A 81 -18.83 11.81 4.26
C MET A 81 -18.92 11.00 2.95
N ILE A 82 -18.94 9.68 3.09
CA ILE A 82 -19.13 8.75 1.97
C ILE A 82 -20.46 9.04 1.25
N TYR A 83 -21.56 9.15 2.01
CA TYR A 83 -22.89 9.38 1.45
C TYR A 83 -22.97 10.67 0.61
N VAL A 84 -22.35 11.76 1.06
CA VAL A 84 -22.36 13.05 0.36
C VAL A 84 -21.73 12.94 -1.03
N VAL A 85 -20.63 12.19 -1.16
CA VAL A 85 -19.98 11.96 -2.46
C VAL A 85 -20.85 11.10 -3.36
N PHE A 86 -21.32 9.94 -2.87
CA PHE A 86 -22.11 9.02 -3.70
C PHE A 86 -23.53 9.51 -3.99
N SER A 87 -24.03 10.50 -3.26
CA SER A 87 -25.28 11.19 -3.56
C SER A 87 -25.11 12.39 -4.50
N GLY A 88 -23.89 12.68 -4.95
CA GLY A 88 -23.59 13.79 -5.88
C GLY A 88 -23.67 15.18 -5.25
N LYS A 89 -23.69 15.28 -3.91
CA LYS A 89 -23.84 16.54 -3.17
C LYS A 89 -22.51 17.15 -2.74
N SER A 90 -21.39 16.47 -2.96
CA SER A 90 -20.07 16.90 -2.50
C SER A 90 -19.65 18.28 -3.01
N ASN A 91 -20.16 18.71 -4.18
CA ASN A 91 -19.88 20.01 -4.76
C ASN A 91 -20.78 21.14 -4.24
N ASP A 92 -21.75 20.86 -3.36
CA ASP A 92 -22.58 21.92 -2.77
C ASP A 92 -21.75 22.72 -1.76
N ALA A 93 -21.90 24.04 -1.79
CA ALA A 93 -21.16 24.95 -0.90
C ALA A 93 -21.31 24.59 0.60
N PHE A 94 -22.47 24.08 1.00
CA PHE A 94 -22.71 23.59 2.36
C PHE A 94 -21.78 22.44 2.73
N TRP A 95 -21.63 21.45 1.85
CA TRP A 95 -20.83 20.25 2.13
C TRP A 95 -19.33 20.53 2.05
N ILE A 96 -18.91 21.41 1.14
CA ILE A 96 -17.55 21.94 1.10
C ILE A 96 -17.23 22.68 2.41
N GLY A 97 -18.12 23.58 2.84
CA GLY A 97 -17.94 24.37 4.06
C GLY A 97 -17.91 23.52 5.33
N ILE A 98 -18.71 22.46 5.42
CA ILE A 98 -18.78 21.62 6.62
C ILE A 98 -17.60 20.63 6.74
N TYR A 99 -16.90 20.33 5.64
CA TYR A 99 -15.80 19.36 5.60
C TYR A 99 -14.75 19.60 6.70
N GLY A 100 -14.26 20.84 6.78
CA GLY A 100 -13.24 21.23 7.75
C GLY A 100 -13.72 21.08 9.20
N TYR A 101 -14.98 21.42 9.48
CA TYR A 101 -15.56 21.26 10.81
C TYR A 101 -15.69 19.79 11.22
N LEU A 102 -16.07 18.89 10.29
CA LEU A 102 -16.13 17.45 10.57
C LEU A 102 -14.73 16.92 10.94
N LEU A 103 -13.71 17.30 10.17
CA LEU A 103 -12.32 16.94 10.47
C LEU A 103 -11.83 17.51 11.81
N ALA A 104 -12.16 18.77 12.10
CA ALA A 104 -11.77 19.42 13.34
C ALA A 104 -12.34 18.68 14.56
N VAL A 105 -13.64 18.34 14.52
CA VAL A 105 -14.32 17.56 15.57
C VAL A 105 -13.68 16.19 15.72
N PHE A 106 -13.44 15.48 14.61
CA PHE A 106 -12.78 14.16 14.63
C PHE A 106 -11.44 14.19 15.37
N PHE A 107 -10.53 15.06 14.94
CA PHE A 107 -9.18 15.13 15.51
C PHE A 107 -9.19 15.60 16.96
N TYR A 108 -10.03 16.59 17.27
CA TYR A 108 -10.10 17.16 18.62
C TYR A 108 -10.71 16.19 19.62
N ALA A 109 -11.86 15.58 19.30
CA ALA A 109 -12.51 14.59 20.15
C ALA A 109 -11.58 13.40 20.42
N ARG A 110 -10.90 12.91 19.38
CA ARG A 110 -9.93 11.82 19.51
C ARG A 110 -8.75 12.16 20.42
N GLY A 111 -8.19 13.36 20.28
CA GLY A 111 -7.13 13.86 21.16
C GLY A 111 -7.59 13.94 22.61
N ILE A 112 -8.76 14.52 22.85
CA ILE A 112 -9.34 14.67 24.20
C ILE A 112 -9.61 13.32 24.85
N ILE A 113 -10.28 12.41 24.17
CA ILE A 113 -10.65 11.10 24.75
C ILE A 113 -9.40 10.34 25.15
N TYR A 114 -8.35 10.39 24.34
CA TYR A 114 -7.07 9.80 24.71
C TYR A 114 -6.42 10.48 25.93
N MET A 115 -6.44 11.82 26.02
CA MET A 115 -5.93 12.54 27.21
C MET A 115 -6.72 12.17 28.48
N LEU A 116 -8.05 12.07 28.38
CA LEU A 116 -8.90 11.62 29.48
C LEU A 116 -8.55 10.19 29.91
N SER A 117 -8.32 9.31 28.93
CA SER A 117 -7.88 7.92 29.16
C SER A 117 -6.57 7.86 29.93
N LEU A 118 -5.60 8.69 29.52
CA LEU A 118 -4.27 8.73 30.12
C LEU A 118 -4.31 9.32 31.54
N TYR A 119 -4.94 10.48 31.72
CA TYR A 119 -4.91 11.23 32.98
C TYR A 119 -5.89 10.70 34.03
N TYR A 120 -7.19 10.58 33.70
CA TYR A 120 -8.20 10.18 34.68
C TYR A 120 -8.27 8.66 34.85
N PHE A 121 -8.08 7.92 33.76
CA PHE A 121 -8.19 6.47 33.79
C PHE A 121 -6.84 5.77 33.97
N GLN A 122 -5.72 6.51 34.00
CA GLN A 122 -4.38 5.99 34.28
C GLN A 122 -3.99 4.84 33.34
N GLU A 123 -4.47 4.90 32.09
CA GLU A 123 -4.10 3.94 31.05
C GLU A 123 -2.64 4.16 30.64
N LYS A 124 -1.90 3.07 30.47
CA LYS A 124 -0.52 3.16 29.98
C LYS A 124 -0.53 3.52 28.51
N SER A 125 0.48 4.27 28.09
CA SER A 125 0.66 4.61 26.68
C SER A 125 2.11 4.53 26.24
N GLU A 126 2.27 4.15 24.99
CA GLU A 126 3.55 4.16 24.30
C GLU A 126 3.87 5.57 23.79
N PRO A 127 5.16 5.95 23.70
CA PRO A 127 5.55 7.29 23.25
C PRO A 127 4.96 7.67 21.89
N LEU A 128 4.96 6.74 20.92
CA LEU A 128 4.44 7.00 19.57
C LEU A 128 2.93 7.26 19.59
N LYS A 129 2.18 6.45 20.35
CA LYS A 129 0.74 6.65 20.55
C LYS A 129 0.47 8.00 21.23
N PHE A 130 1.27 8.37 22.22
CA PHE A 130 1.14 9.66 22.89
C PHE A 130 1.32 10.84 21.93
N TRP A 131 2.42 10.88 21.18
CA TRP A 131 2.68 11.98 20.24
C TRP A 131 1.65 12.07 19.12
N PHE A 132 1.16 10.94 18.61
CA PHE A 132 0.09 10.95 17.62
C PHE A 132 -1.16 11.69 18.12
N HIS A 133 -1.60 11.43 19.36
CA HIS A 133 -2.79 12.10 19.90
C HIS A 133 -2.54 13.55 20.28
N ILE A 134 -1.31 13.94 20.62
CA ILE A 134 -0.93 15.36 20.74
C ILE A 134 -1.08 16.05 19.39
N ILE A 135 -0.60 15.44 18.30
CA ILE A 135 -0.80 15.98 16.94
C ILE A 135 -2.30 16.10 16.62
N CYS A 136 -3.12 15.09 16.92
CA CYS A 136 -4.57 15.18 16.74
C CYS A 136 -5.18 16.35 17.53
N LEU A 137 -4.79 16.50 18.80
CA LEU A 137 -5.28 17.57 19.67
C LEU A 137 -4.88 18.96 19.15
N THR A 138 -3.72 19.10 18.51
CA THR A 138 -3.28 20.35 17.88
C THR A 138 -3.94 20.59 16.52
N LEU A 139 -4.10 19.56 15.69
CA LEU A 139 -4.71 19.67 14.37
C LEU A 139 -6.18 20.07 14.45
N GLY A 140 -6.94 19.57 15.43
CA GLY A 140 -8.35 19.90 15.59
C GLY A 140 -8.63 21.41 15.62
N PRO A 141 -8.04 22.18 16.56
CA PRO A 141 -8.19 23.63 16.63
C PRO A 141 -7.62 24.37 15.41
N VAL A 142 -6.50 23.91 14.85
CA VAL A 142 -5.92 24.53 13.64
C VAL A 142 -6.90 24.42 12.46
N ILE A 143 -7.42 23.21 12.20
CA ILE A 143 -8.40 22.97 11.14
C ILE A 143 -9.68 23.76 11.42
N PHE A 144 -10.12 23.84 12.68
CA PHE A 144 -11.28 24.65 13.05
C PHE A 144 -11.09 26.13 12.69
N VAL A 145 -9.97 26.74 13.09
CA VAL A 145 -9.68 28.15 12.78
C VAL A 145 -9.60 28.37 11.27
N LEU A 146 -8.93 27.49 10.53
CA LEU A 146 -8.88 27.56 9.06
C LEU A 146 -10.28 27.46 8.44
N SER A 147 -11.15 26.60 8.98
CA SER A 147 -12.54 26.45 8.54
C SER A 147 -13.35 27.72 8.78
N VAL A 148 -13.15 28.37 9.93
CA VAL A 148 -13.80 29.65 10.28
C VAL A 148 -13.31 30.78 9.38
N MET A 149 -12.03 30.76 9.01
CA MET A 149 -11.43 31.73 8.07
C MET A 149 -11.84 31.50 6.61
N GLY A 150 -12.53 30.39 6.30
CA GLY A 150 -12.95 30.05 4.94
C GLY A 150 -11.83 29.53 4.05
N GLU A 151 -10.76 29.00 4.64
CA GLU A 151 -9.63 28.43 3.91
C GLU A 151 -10.00 27.08 3.25
N ASP A 152 -9.44 26.82 2.08
CA ASP A 152 -9.71 25.59 1.32
C ASP A 152 -8.87 24.41 1.84
N ILE A 153 -9.42 23.76 2.87
CA ILE A 153 -8.80 22.59 3.52
C ILE A 153 -8.76 21.39 2.57
N ILE A 154 -9.76 21.24 1.69
CA ILE A 154 -9.85 20.13 0.74
C ILE A 154 -8.67 20.18 -0.24
N SER A 155 -8.46 21.33 -0.87
CA SER A 155 -7.35 21.56 -1.80
C SER A 155 -6.00 21.41 -1.10
N THR A 156 -5.88 21.93 0.13
CA THR A 156 -4.65 21.80 0.94
C THR A 156 -4.29 20.33 1.17
N LEU A 157 -5.26 19.50 1.57
CA LEU A 157 -5.05 18.06 1.76
C LEU A 157 -4.72 17.35 0.44
N GLY A 158 -5.39 17.72 -0.66
CA GLY A 158 -5.09 17.21 -2.00
C GLY A 158 -3.63 17.44 -2.38
N TRP A 159 -3.09 18.63 -2.13
CA TRP A 159 -1.67 18.95 -2.39
C TRP A 159 -0.71 18.14 -1.53
N ILE A 160 -1.00 18.00 -0.23
CA ILE A 160 -0.15 17.22 0.69
C ILE A 160 -0.09 15.76 0.22
N VAL A 161 -1.23 15.15 -0.08
CA VAL A 161 -1.27 13.75 -0.52
C VAL A 161 -0.63 13.58 -1.89
N LEU A 162 -0.82 14.52 -2.82
CA LEU A 162 -0.12 14.49 -4.11
C LEU A 162 1.39 14.51 -3.92
N PHE A 163 1.92 15.38 -3.06
CA PHE A 163 3.36 15.47 -2.80
C PHE A 163 3.91 14.16 -2.20
N ILE A 164 3.21 13.58 -1.22
CA ILE A 164 3.56 12.29 -0.63
C ILE A 164 3.49 11.18 -1.68
N SER A 165 2.47 11.20 -2.54
CA SER A 165 2.26 10.18 -3.57
C SER A 165 3.32 10.23 -4.66
N VAL A 166 3.72 11.44 -5.09
CA VAL A 166 4.81 11.65 -6.04
C VAL A 166 6.15 11.21 -5.43
N GLY A 167 6.44 11.63 -4.20
CA GLY A 167 7.68 11.24 -3.51
C GLY A 167 7.76 9.73 -3.28
N GLY A 168 6.70 9.12 -2.75
CA GLY A 168 6.62 7.69 -2.52
C GLY A 168 6.63 6.88 -3.82
N GLY A 169 5.94 7.36 -4.86
CA GLY A 169 5.93 6.76 -6.19
C GLY A 169 7.31 6.78 -6.84
N ALA A 170 8.02 7.91 -6.76
CA ALA A 170 9.39 8.03 -7.24
C ALA A 170 10.35 7.08 -6.49
N TYR A 171 10.24 7.02 -5.16
CA TYR A 171 11.04 6.11 -4.33
C TYR A 171 10.80 4.64 -4.69
N LEU A 172 9.54 4.20 -4.73
CA LEU A 172 9.17 2.83 -5.09
C LEU A 172 9.55 2.49 -6.54
N GLY A 173 9.42 3.47 -7.45
CA GLY A 173 9.85 3.33 -8.84
C GLY A 173 11.36 3.11 -8.97
N TYR A 174 12.17 3.92 -8.28
CA TYR A 174 13.62 3.81 -8.27
C TYR A 174 14.10 2.48 -7.66
N ASP A 175 13.56 2.10 -6.50
CA ASP A 175 13.88 0.83 -5.83
C ASP A 175 13.39 -0.38 -6.67
N GLY A 176 12.22 -0.29 -7.29
CA GLY A 176 11.73 -1.27 -8.25
C GLY A 176 12.64 -1.42 -9.46
N TYR A 177 13.19 -0.32 -10.00
CA TYR A 177 14.14 -0.35 -11.12
C TYR A 177 15.42 -1.09 -10.75
N GLY A 178 15.97 -0.86 -9.55
CA GLY A 178 17.12 -1.61 -9.04
C GLY A 178 16.83 -3.11 -8.96
N GLY A 179 15.66 -3.50 -8.45
CA GLY A 179 15.23 -4.90 -8.42
C GLY A 179 15.04 -5.52 -9.80
N TYR A 180 14.50 -4.76 -10.77
CA TYR A 180 14.34 -5.22 -12.15
C TYR A 180 15.69 -5.42 -12.84
N LYS A 181 16.65 -4.51 -12.65
CA LYS A 181 18.02 -4.63 -13.18
C LYS A 181 18.67 -5.94 -12.72
N LEU A 182 18.63 -6.22 -11.42
CA LEU A 182 19.17 -7.47 -10.85
C LEU A 182 18.47 -8.72 -11.41
N TYR A 183 17.14 -8.67 -11.56
CA TYR A 183 16.37 -9.74 -12.20
C TYR A 183 16.81 -9.99 -13.65
N ARG A 184 17.06 -8.92 -14.43
CA ARG A 184 17.50 -9.00 -15.83
C ARG A 184 18.92 -9.54 -15.96
N GLU A 185 19.85 -9.06 -15.14
CA GLU A 185 21.22 -9.58 -15.09
C GLU A 185 21.24 -11.08 -14.73
N SER A 186 20.43 -11.47 -13.75
CA SER A 186 20.30 -12.87 -13.33
C SER A 186 19.70 -13.74 -14.44
N SER A 187 18.63 -13.26 -15.09
CA SER A 187 18.01 -13.94 -16.23
C SER A 187 18.97 -14.10 -17.41
N LYS A 188 19.80 -13.08 -17.68
CA LYS A 188 20.85 -13.13 -18.69
C LYS A 188 21.87 -14.23 -18.37
N SER A 189 22.37 -14.27 -17.12
CA SER A 189 23.35 -15.28 -16.68
C SER A 189 22.83 -16.72 -16.78
N LEU A 190 21.53 -16.96 -16.54
CA LEU A 190 20.91 -18.27 -16.68
C LEU A 190 20.81 -18.71 -18.14
N ASN A 191 20.49 -17.77 -19.04
CA ASN A 191 20.39 -18.03 -20.47
C ASN A 191 21.77 -18.26 -21.12
N GLU A 192 22.80 -17.55 -20.65
CA GLU A 192 24.19 -17.71 -21.12
C GLU A 192 24.79 -19.05 -20.65
N ARG A 193 24.62 -19.46 -19.37
CA ARG A 193 25.03 -20.80 -18.91
C ARG A 193 24.37 -21.94 -19.70
N LYS A 194 23.12 -21.76 -20.12
CA LYS A 194 22.39 -22.76 -20.93
C LYS A 194 22.94 -22.85 -22.37
N ARG A 195 23.60 -21.79 -22.88
CA ARG A 195 24.31 -21.82 -24.16
C ARG A 195 25.66 -22.52 -24.04
N GLU A 196 26.42 -22.27 -22.98
CA GLU A 196 27.73 -22.92 -22.77
C GLU A 196 27.61 -24.43 -22.51
N GLN A 197 26.49 -24.91 -21.94
CA GLN A 197 26.22 -26.35 -21.81
C GLN A 197 25.75 -27.04 -23.10
N LYS A 198 25.49 -26.30 -24.18
CA LYS A 198 25.10 -26.85 -25.48
C LYS A 198 26.23 -26.68 -26.50
N GLN A 199 27.27 -27.52 -26.44
CA GLN A 199 28.00 -28.13 -27.57
C GLN A 199 29.20 -29.00 -27.08
N PRO A 200 29.65 -30.04 -27.84
CA PRO A 200 29.14 -30.61 -29.09
C PRO A 200 28.68 -32.08 -28.96
N THR A 201 27.85 -32.51 -29.91
CA THR A 201 27.51 -33.92 -30.17
C THR A 201 28.79 -34.68 -30.57
N PRO A 202 29.06 -35.90 -30.05
CA PRO A 202 30.22 -36.68 -30.48
C PRO A 202 30.08 -37.02 -31.97
N GLU A 203 31.11 -36.66 -32.74
CA GLU A 203 31.29 -37.07 -34.13
C GLU A 203 31.22 -38.60 -34.23
N LYS A 204 30.35 -39.10 -35.11
CA LYS A 204 30.32 -40.52 -35.49
C LYS A 204 31.70 -40.90 -36.03
N GLU A 205 32.38 -41.82 -35.34
CA GLU A 205 33.51 -42.54 -35.91
C GLU A 205 33.04 -43.25 -37.21
N LEU A 206 33.67 -42.90 -38.33
CA LEU A 206 33.48 -43.58 -39.61
C LEU A 206 34.05 -45.01 -39.52
N PRO A 207 33.30 -46.06 -39.92
CA PRO A 207 33.82 -47.41 -39.90
C PRO A 207 34.98 -47.57 -40.91
N LYS A 208 36.08 -48.18 -40.46
CA LYS A 208 37.23 -48.51 -41.30
C LYS A 208 36.82 -49.50 -42.41
N PRO A 209 37.35 -49.39 -43.65
CA PRO A 209 37.02 -50.30 -44.74
C PRO A 209 37.43 -51.74 -44.42
N ILE A 210 36.51 -52.66 -44.68
CA ILE A 210 36.66 -54.12 -44.55
C ILE A 210 37.66 -54.60 -45.61
N GLN A 211 38.71 -55.32 -45.21
CA GLN A 211 39.57 -56.07 -46.14
C GLN A 211 38.85 -57.37 -46.50
N GLU A 212 38.51 -57.54 -47.78
CA GLU A 212 37.98 -58.80 -48.34
C GLU A 212 39.13 -59.80 -48.50
N GLU A 213 39.10 -60.92 -47.77
CA GLU A 213 39.90 -62.11 -48.10
C GLU A 213 39.05 -63.08 -48.95
N PRO A 214 39.62 -63.72 -49.99
CA PRO A 214 38.86 -64.39 -51.05
C PRO A 214 38.31 -65.76 -50.64
N GLU A 215 37.12 -66.10 -51.13
CA GLU A 215 36.48 -67.43 -51.01
C GLU A 215 37.40 -68.58 -51.43
N GLU A 216 37.72 -69.49 -50.50
CA GLU A 216 38.22 -70.83 -50.81
C GLU A 216 37.11 -71.69 -51.41
N LYS A 217 37.23 -72.07 -52.69
CA LYS A 217 36.45 -73.17 -53.27
C LYS A 217 37.30 -74.44 -53.31
N GLN A 218 36.96 -75.36 -52.41
CA GLN A 218 37.51 -76.72 -52.39
C GLN A 218 37.01 -77.56 -53.59
N PRO A 219 37.79 -78.59 -53.97
CA PRO A 219 37.89 -79.11 -55.33
C PRO A 219 36.94 -80.28 -55.56
N TYR A 220 36.56 -80.58 -56.80
CA TYR A 220 36.40 -81.98 -57.20
C TYR A 220 36.78 -82.19 -58.67
N ALA A 221 37.56 -83.26 -58.85
CA ALA A 221 37.98 -83.82 -60.13
C ALA A 221 36.86 -84.64 -60.77
N SER A 222 36.77 -84.55 -62.11
CA SER A 222 36.50 -85.57 -63.14
C SER A 222 35.74 -84.93 -64.30
#